data_AF-A0AA35MI56-F1
#
_entry.id   AF-A0AA35MI56-F1
#
_cell.length_a   1.000
_cell.length_b   1.000
_cell.length_c   1.000
_cell.angle_alpha   90.00
_cell.angle_beta   90.00
_cell.angle_gamma   90.00
#
_symmetry.space_group_name_H-M   'P 1'
#
loop_
_entity.id
_entity.type
_entity.pdbx_description
1 polymer ?
#
loop_
_entity_poly.entity_id
_entity_poly.type
_entity_poly.pdbx_seq_one_letter_code
_entity_poly.pdbx_strand_id
1 'polypeptide(L)'
;MKTGILFAVLRLIATTQAKQFDPYLSDLTHQAPRTLHHGWDNLTVETNTGTFIGMYNDTYPNVRQFLRIPFAQRPDMLLAVGLFDPPGQPPVGDLRWEPPQKLSNSSKVYDSTRFGPACPQYVSSSHVFWNEYAPPNPLLSLGERRDQGAVAWSSDEDCLSLAVWTPSYANKSSQLPVALFVTGGGGLIGGITVPSQLPEQWVSRSQEHIVVTINYRVNIFGNPKSRAVRETSLTLLDVRAAVEWVHENIQQFGGDRDNILLWGESQGARLVDIYTTAFWEKPLATKFGLLSNGPDYIINTAEVKDPHVDFDVVAKSLGCDYGDDSGAELECMRHVSWVQIEEFINRYDKKPSISFDNYIPDERYIFANKSDRYAKHLVARGPAIRSTTSTELEPSPNLTHTVEVARNFNCFALSDSKLRESIGLESFRYFYVGNYSNISPQPWLGAYHWTDLLMIFGTYAKMVGDIPQAEIDTSAAMQDYFVAFLKEGANVASSVGWPVFQHQGKNNGSIIEFGARGSPARNVTGGYLDTSCYSPSVSFPIFS
;
A
#
# COMPACT_ATOMS: atom_id res chain seq x y z
N MET A 1 16.78 44.45 -65.49
CA MET A 1 16.38 45.32 -64.37
C MET A 1 17.48 45.27 -63.32
N LYS A 2 18.12 46.41 -63.05
CA LYS A 2 19.03 46.61 -61.91
C LYS A 2 18.17 46.92 -60.69
N THR A 3 18.35 46.19 -59.60
CA THR A 3 17.99 46.63 -58.24
C THR A 3 18.82 45.81 -57.25
N GLY A 4 19.80 46.45 -56.62
CA GLY A 4 20.38 45.99 -55.38
C GLY A 4 19.77 46.79 -54.23
N ILE A 5 19.49 46.14 -53.09
CA ILE A 5 19.23 46.81 -51.82
C ILE A 5 19.86 45.99 -50.67
N LEU A 6 20.96 46.56 -50.17
CA LEU A 6 21.42 46.68 -48.78
C LEU A 6 20.82 45.76 -47.68
N PHE A 7 21.68 44.95 -47.06
CA PHE A 7 21.43 44.31 -45.77
C PHE A 7 21.48 45.34 -44.62
N ALA A 8 20.39 45.47 -43.86
CA ALA A 8 20.36 46.17 -42.59
C ALA A 8 20.46 45.14 -41.45
N VAL A 9 21.54 45.21 -40.67
CA VAL A 9 21.72 44.45 -39.43
C VAL A 9 21.06 45.24 -38.29
N LEU A 10 19.93 44.77 -37.78
CA LEU A 10 19.40 45.24 -36.50
C LEU A 10 20.27 44.68 -35.36
N ARG A 11 20.99 45.56 -34.67
CA ARG A 11 21.59 45.25 -33.36
C ARG A 11 20.49 45.34 -32.29
N LEU A 12 20.04 44.21 -31.75
CA LEU A 12 19.40 44.18 -30.43
C LEU A 12 20.50 44.32 -29.37
N ILE A 13 20.44 45.40 -28.59
CA ILE A 13 21.24 45.57 -27.38
C ILE A 13 20.53 44.77 -26.29
N ALA A 14 21.09 43.61 -25.92
CA ALA A 14 20.69 42.88 -24.73
C ALA A 14 21.26 43.60 -23.50
N THR A 15 20.40 44.22 -22.69
CA THR A 15 20.74 44.71 -21.37
C THR A 15 20.94 43.51 -20.43
N THR A 16 22.18 43.26 -20.02
CA THR A 16 22.50 42.27 -19.00
C THR A 16 22.10 42.80 -17.63
N GLN A 17 20.86 42.52 -17.21
CA GLN A 17 20.54 42.49 -15.79
C GLN A 17 20.83 41.07 -15.30
N ALA A 18 21.92 40.91 -14.56
CA ALA A 18 22.22 39.67 -13.86
C ALA A 18 21.07 39.38 -12.89
N LYS A 19 20.19 38.44 -13.25
CA LYS A 19 19.27 37.84 -12.28
C LYS A 19 20.14 37.07 -11.30
N GLN A 20 20.19 37.60 -10.07
CA GLN A 20 20.73 36.92 -8.91
C GLN A 20 20.00 35.58 -8.78
N PHE A 21 20.74 34.47 -8.89
CA PHE A 21 20.20 33.14 -8.68
C PHE A 21 19.71 32.99 -7.23
N ASP A 22 18.70 32.15 -7.05
CA ASP A 22 18.13 31.74 -5.76
C ASP A 22 19.25 31.32 -4.77
N PRO A 23 19.26 31.80 -3.51
CA PRO A 23 20.24 31.43 -2.48
C PRO A 23 20.47 29.93 -2.34
N TYR A 24 19.48 29.09 -2.68
CA TYR A 24 19.57 27.64 -2.61
C TYR A 24 20.67 27.02 -3.51
N LEU A 25 20.99 27.65 -4.64
CA LEU A 25 22.01 27.13 -5.57
C LEU A 25 23.44 27.59 -5.26
N SER A 26 23.61 28.47 -4.25
CA SER A 26 24.90 29.08 -3.93
C SER A 26 25.75 28.26 -2.96
N ASP A 27 25.18 27.22 -2.33
CA ASP A 27 25.84 26.35 -1.34
C ASP A 27 26.07 24.90 -1.84
N LEU A 28 26.01 24.68 -3.16
CA LEU A 28 26.39 23.40 -3.75
C LEU A 28 27.92 23.29 -3.75
N THR A 29 28.49 22.90 -2.61
CA THR A 29 29.86 22.36 -2.59
C THR A 29 29.86 21.11 -3.48
N HIS A 30 30.52 21.20 -4.64
CA HIS A 30 30.73 20.04 -5.50
C HIS A 30 31.50 18.98 -4.71
N GLN A 31 30.79 17.97 -4.19
CA GLN A 31 31.41 16.77 -3.67
C GLN A 31 32.23 16.14 -4.80
N ALA A 32 33.42 15.62 -4.46
CA ALA A 32 34.22 14.86 -5.40
C ALA A 32 33.35 13.75 -6.03
N PRO A 33 33.54 13.42 -7.33
CA PRO A 33 32.80 12.35 -7.98
C PRO A 33 32.90 11.08 -7.13
N ARG A 34 31.75 10.58 -6.64
CA ARG A 34 31.73 9.31 -5.92
C ARG A 34 32.20 8.25 -6.89
N THR A 35 33.28 7.55 -6.56
CA THR A 35 33.74 6.41 -7.33
C THR A 35 32.66 5.33 -7.29
N LEU A 36 31.99 5.07 -8.42
CA LEU A 36 30.98 4.01 -8.61
C LEU A 36 31.54 2.58 -8.48
N HIS A 37 32.74 2.40 -7.91
CA HIS A 37 33.54 1.18 -7.97
C HIS A 37 33.51 0.30 -6.72
N HIS A 38 32.72 0.62 -5.70
CA HIS A 38 32.59 -0.21 -4.50
C HIS A 38 31.11 -0.58 -4.27
N GLY A 39 30.60 -1.63 -4.92
CA GLY A 39 29.25 -2.10 -4.58
C GLY A 39 28.49 -2.98 -5.58
N TRP A 40 28.99 -3.13 -6.82
CA TRP A 40 28.35 -3.99 -7.83
C TRP A 40 28.34 -5.47 -7.41
N ASP A 41 29.34 -5.91 -6.64
CA ASP A 41 29.45 -7.28 -6.14
C ASP A 41 28.30 -7.67 -5.19
N ASN A 42 27.61 -6.70 -4.57
CA ASN A 42 26.51 -6.92 -3.63
C ASN A 42 25.10 -6.70 -4.25
N LEU A 43 25.00 -6.56 -5.58
CA LEU A 43 23.72 -6.46 -6.29
C LEU A 43 23.15 -7.82 -6.71
N THR A 44 23.87 -8.90 -6.48
CA THR A 44 23.39 -10.26 -6.73
C THR A 44 23.02 -10.92 -5.40
N VAL A 45 21.76 -11.33 -5.26
CA VAL A 45 21.27 -12.03 -4.06
C VAL A 45 20.73 -13.39 -4.46
N GLU A 46 21.31 -14.44 -3.90
CA GLU A 46 20.86 -15.83 -4.11
C GLU A 46 19.91 -16.24 -2.99
N THR A 47 18.75 -16.79 -3.37
CA THR A 47 17.77 -17.37 -2.45
C THR A 47 17.41 -18.78 -2.90
N ASN A 48 16.56 -19.47 -2.14
CA ASN A 48 16.10 -20.80 -2.53
C ASN A 48 15.24 -20.77 -3.82
N THR A 49 14.64 -19.62 -4.14
CA THR A 49 13.71 -19.44 -5.27
C THR A 49 14.36 -18.82 -6.52
N GLY A 50 15.65 -18.49 -6.46
CA GLY A 50 16.40 -17.96 -7.59
C GLY A 50 17.50 -16.97 -7.17
N THR A 51 18.16 -16.43 -8.19
CA THR A 51 19.18 -15.40 -8.06
C THR A 51 18.64 -14.08 -8.59
N PHE A 52 18.70 -13.01 -7.82
CA PHE A 52 18.12 -11.71 -8.15
C PHE A 52 19.23 -10.68 -8.36
N ILE A 53 19.20 -9.99 -9.51
CA ILE A 53 20.12 -8.91 -9.84
C ILE A 53 19.38 -7.58 -9.62
N GLY A 54 19.77 -6.87 -8.57
CA GLY A 54 19.23 -5.57 -8.21
C GLY A 54 19.98 -4.40 -8.83
N MET A 55 19.67 -3.19 -8.37
CA MET A 55 20.27 -1.94 -8.82
C MET A 55 20.51 -0.95 -7.68
N TYR A 56 21.31 0.07 -7.98
CA TYR A 56 21.30 1.34 -7.29
C TYR A 56 20.59 2.39 -8.16
N ASN A 57 19.98 3.39 -7.52
CA ASN A 57 19.54 4.60 -8.21
C ASN A 57 20.45 5.77 -7.77
N ASP A 58 20.75 6.68 -8.69
CA ASP A 58 21.59 7.86 -8.48
C ASP A 58 21.08 8.78 -7.36
N THR A 59 19.76 8.83 -7.13
CA THR A 59 19.18 9.65 -6.05
C THR A 59 19.48 9.09 -4.67
N TYR A 60 19.52 7.76 -4.51
CA TYR A 60 19.70 7.08 -3.23
C TYR A 60 20.76 5.96 -3.37
N PRO A 61 22.04 6.32 -3.58
CA PRO A 61 23.10 5.36 -3.92
C PRO A 61 23.51 4.45 -2.74
N ASN A 62 23.00 4.72 -1.55
CA ASN A 62 23.16 3.90 -0.34
C ASN A 62 22.00 2.90 -0.13
N VAL A 63 21.12 2.74 -1.13
CA VAL A 63 19.99 1.80 -1.09
C VAL A 63 20.06 0.87 -2.29
N ARG A 64 20.22 -0.44 -2.03
CA ARG A 64 20.04 -1.48 -3.04
C ARG A 64 18.55 -1.72 -3.25
N GLN A 65 18.16 -1.90 -4.49
CA GLN A 65 16.78 -2.08 -4.90
C GLN A 65 16.64 -3.35 -5.73
N PHE A 66 15.67 -4.19 -5.36
CA PHE A 66 15.27 -5.38 -6.12
C PHE A 66 13.80 -5.24 -6.42
N LEU A 67 13.47 -4.73 -7.61
CA LEU A 67 12.16 -4.18 -7.95
C LEU A 67 11.17 -5.23 -8.48
N ARG A 68 11.63 -6.45 -8.74
CA ARG A 68 10.78 -7.56 -9.18
C ARG A 68 11.33 -8.90 -8.68
N ILE A 69 10.67 -9.45 -7.68
CA ILE A 69 10.95 -10.79 -7.16
C ILE A 69 9.62 -11.56 -7.12
N PRO A 70 9.42 -12.62 -7.94
CA PRO A 70 8.23 -13.46 -7.82
C PRO A 70 8.23 -14.14 -6.46
N PHE A 71 7.07 -14.22 -5.82
CA PHE A 71 6.90 -14.93 -4.54
C PHE A 71 5.93 -16.13 -4.64
N ALA A 72 5.18 -16.23 -5.74
CA ALA A 72 4.28 -17.34 -6.03
C ALA A 72 4.59 -17.92 -7.43
N GLN A 73 4.19 -19.18 -7.66
CA GLN A 73 4.44 -19.85 -8.94
C GLN A 73 3.85 -19.07 -10.10
N ARG A 74 4.68 -18.99 -11.13
CA ARG A 74 4.31 -18.66 -12.49
C ARG A 74 4.50 -19.96 -13.27
N PRO A 75 3.60 -20.37 -14.17
CA PRO A 75 3.92 -21.46 -15.07
C PRO A 75 5.10 -20.99 -15.93
N ASP A 76 6.08 -21.86 -16.03
CA ASP A 76 7.28 -21.61 -16.79
C ASP A 76 6.92 -21.45 -18.26
N MET A 77 7.13 -20.23 -18.79
CA MET A 77 7.04 -19.92 -20.23
C MET A 77 8.03 -20.74 -21.10
N LEU A 78 8.88 -21.59 -20.51
CA LEU A 78 10.05 -22.17 -21.16
C LEU A 78 9.82 -23.51 -21.88
N LEU A 79 8.57 -23.97 -22.05
CA LEU A 79 8.24 -25.19 -22.81
C LEU A 79 7.25 -25.01 -23.97
N ALA A 80 6.92 -23.77 -24.36
CA ALA A 80 6.00 -23.50 -25.46
C ALA A 80 6.71 -23.00 -26.73
N VAL A 81 7.65 -23.80 -27.27
CA VAL A 81 8.06 -23.69 -28.68
C VAL A 81 7.75 -25.03 -29.35
N GLY A 82 6.48 -25.27 -29.65
CA GLY A 82 6.06 -26.45 -30.38
C GLY A 82 4.57 -26.75 -30.32
N LEU A 83 3.85 -26.29 -31.36
CA LEU A 83 2.66 -26.93 -31.96
C LEU A 83 1.43 -27.19 -31.07
N PHE A 84 0.38 -26.37 -31.31
CA PHE A 84 -1.06 -26.71 -31.26
C PHE A 84 -1.58 -27.59 -30.11
N ASP A 85 -1.62 -27.04 -28.90
CA ASP A 85 -2.71 -27.09 -27.89
C ASP A 85 -2.21 -26.29 -26.66
N PRO A 86 -3.03 -25.49 -25.94
CA PRO A 86 -2.49 -24.54 -24.96
C PRO A 86 -2.24 -25.23 -23.60
N PRO A 87 -1.00 -25.30 -23.09
CA PRO A 87 -0.72 -25.83 -21.76
C PRO A 87 -0.50 -24.69 -20.75
N GLY A 88 -1.16 -24.80 -19.58
CA GLY A 88 -0.73 -24.29 -18.26
C GLY A 88 -0.34 -22.81 -18.18
N GLN A 89 -1.26 -21.99 -17.70
CA GLN A 89 -1.26 -20.52 -17.78
C GLN A 89 -1.21 -19.88 -16.36
N PRO A 90 -0.53 -18.70 -16.11
CA PRO A 90 -0.30 -17.94 -14.84
C PRO A 90 -1.20 -18.22 -13.62
N PRO A 91 -1.81 -17.27 -12.92
CA PRO A 91 -3.21 -17.45 -12.56
C PRO A 91 -4.05 -16.93 -13.71
N VAL A 92 -3.65 -17.27 -14.94
CA VAL A 92 -4.45 -17.12 -16.15
C VAL A 92 -4.86 -18.53 -16.58
N GLY A 93 -5.93 -18.67 -17.34
CA GLY A 93 -6.51 -20.00 -17.61
C GLY A 93 -6.88 -20.74 -16.31
N ASP A 94 -6.48 -22.00 -16.18
CA ASP A 94 -6.93 -22.92 -15.10
C ASP A 94 -6.59 -22.47 -13.68
N LEU A 95 -5.50 -21.71 -13.51
CA LEU A 95 -5.06 -21.21 -12.20
C LEU A 95 -5.69 -19.86 -11.84
N ARG A 96 -6.45 -19.24 -12.76
CA ARG A 96 -7.24 -18.05 -12.44
C ARG A 96 -8.27 -18.40 -11.36
N TRP A 97 -8.30 -17.56 -10.34
CA TRP A 97 -9.10 -17.71 -9.13
C TRP A 97 -8.77 -18.93 -8.26
N GLU A 98 -7.55 -19.47 -8.39
CA GLU A 98 -7.01 -20.45 -7.46
C GLU A 98 -6.07 -19.80 -6.41
N PRO A 99 -5.88 -20.42 -5.23
CA PRO A 99 -4.87 -20.00 -4.27
C PRO A 99 -3.46 -19.89 -4.88
N PRO A 100 -2.64 -18.91 -4.45
CA PRO A 100 -1.27 -18.78 -4.94
C PRO A 100 -0.44 -20.01 -4.54
N GLN A 101 0.32 -20.55 -5.48
CA GLN A 101 1.15 -21.71 -5.23
C GLN A 101 2.58 -21.31 -4.83
N LYS A 102 3.18 -22.06 -3.90
CA LYS A 102 4.55 -21.82 -3.42
C LYS A 102 5.58 -22.07 -4.53
N LEU A 103 6.54 -21.17 -4.69
CA LEU A 103 7.66 -21.36 -5.63
C LEU A 103 8.50 -22.60 -5.30
N SER A 104 8.81 -23.37 -6.34
CA SER A 104 9.80 -24.44 -6.29
C SER A 104 11.21 -23.87 -6.12
N ASN A 105 12.12 -24.67 -5.57
CA ASN A 105 13.53 -24.31 -5.54
C ASN A 105 14.04 -24.09 -6.97
N SER A 106 14.80 -23.03 -7.19
CA SER A 106 15.27 -22.65 -8.53
C SER A 106 16.62 -21.98 -8.47
N SER A 107 17.44 -22.19 -9.51
CA SER A 107 18.68 -21.46 -9.78
C SER A 107 18.50 -20.42 -10.89
N LYS A 108 17.25 -20.08 -11.23
CA LYS A 108 16.95 -19.11 -12.28
C LYS A 108 17.42 -17.72 -11.87
N VAL A 109 18.05 -17.02 -12.80
CA VAL A 109 18.49 -15.64 -12.62
C VAL A 109 17.38 -14.69 -13.08
N TYR A 110 17.04 -13.71 -12.24
CA TYR A 110 16.04 -12.70 -12.50
C TYR A 110 16.68 -11.31 -12.57
N ASP A 111 16.31 -10.56 -13.60
CA ASP A 111 16.53 -9.12 -13.65
C ASP A 111 15.50 -8.45 -12.73
N SER A 112 15.97 -7.93 -11.60
CA SER A 112 15.19 -7.20 -10.61
C SER A 112 15.53 -5.70 -10.63
N THR A 113 16.02 -5.17 -11.75
CA THR A 113 16.30 -3.73 -11.95
C THR A 113 15.09 -2.95 -12.45
N ARG A 114 13.97 -3.63 -12.71
CA ARG A 114 12.73 -3.04 -13.20
C ARG A 114 11.57 -3.61 -12.44
N PHE A 115 10.57 -2.78 -12.18
CA PHE A 115 9.35 -3.24 -11.57
C PHE A 115 8.63 -4.28 -12.44
N GLY A 116 7.99 -5.25 -11.79
CA GLY A 116 7.02 -6.13 -12.43
C GLY A 116 5.72 -5.38 -12.76
N PRO A 117 4.84 -5.98 -13.58
CA PRO A 117 3.51 -5.43 -13.79
C PRO A 117 2.73 -5.47 -12.47
N ALA A 118 1.80 -4.54 -12.29
CA ALA A 118 0.83 -4.64 -11.22
C ALA A 118 -0.26 -5.66 -11.56
N CYS A 119 -1.09 -6.03 -10.59
CA CYS A 119 -2.21 -6.94 -10.87
C CYS A 119 -3.29 -6.25 -11.73
N PRO A 120 -4.09 -7.01 -12.50
CA PRO A 120 -5.10 -6.45 -13.40
C PRO A 120 -5.99 -5.45 -12.66
N GLN A 121 -6.03 -4.24 -13.19
CA GLN A 121 -6.78 -3.14 -12.62
C GLN A 121 -7.09 -2.08 -13.68
N TYR A 122 -7.99 -1.16 -13.37
CA TYR A 122 -8.37 -0.06 -14.26
C TYR A 122 -8.11 1.32 -13.65
N VAL A 123 -8.06 2.31 -14.53
CA VAL A 123 -8.08 3.73 -14.18
C VAL A 123 -9.43 4.30 -14.60
N SER A 124 -10.24 4.68 -13.61
CA SER A 124 -11.59 5.19 -13.84
C SER A 124 -11.58 6.52 -14.61
N SER A 125 -12.50 6.71 -15.55
CA SER A 125 -12.78 8.01 -16.18
C SER A 125 -13.73 8.88 -15.37
N SER A 126 -14.38 8.33 -14.34
CA SER A 126 -15.31 9.08 -13.53
C SER A 126 -14.55 10.13 -12.73
N HIS A 127 -14.98 11.39 -12.82
CA HIS A 127 -14.44 12.46 -12.00
C HIS A 127 -14.86 12.23 -10.53
N VAL A 128 -13.94 11.69 -9.73
CA VAL A 128 -14.14 11.34 -8.33
C VAL A 128 -13.06 12.03 -7.49
N PHE A 129 -13.27 12.10 -6.17
CA PHE A 129 -12.32 12.75 -5.27
C PHE A 129 -10.85 12.38 -5.54
N TRP A 130 -10.59 11.10 -5.78
CA TRP A 130 -9.24 10.55 -5.96
C TRP A 130 -8.53 11.01 -7.23
N ASN A 131 -9.22 11.23 -8.36
CA ASN A 131 -8.53 11.70 -9.57
C ASN A 131 -8.44 13.23 -9.66
N GLU A 132 -9.29 13.94 -8.93
CA GLU A 132 -9.28 15.40 -8.84
C GLU A 132 -8.28 15.95 -7.82
N TYR A 133 -8.31 15.43 -6.59
CA TYR A 133 -7.59 16.02 -5.45
C TYR A 133 -6.39 15.22 -4.97
N ALA A 134 -6.39 13.90 -5.15
CA ALA A 134 -5.26 13.10 -4.71
C ALA A 134 -4.03 13.39 -5.61
N PRO A 135 -2.84 13.64 -5.03
CA PRO A 135 -1.58 13.56 -5.74
C PRO A 135 -1.46 12.23 -6.49
N PRO A 136 -0.52 12.08 -7.44
CA PRO A 136 -0.42 10.86 -8.24
C PRO A 136 -0.16 9.65 -7.33
N ASN A 137 -1.25 8.97 -6.99
CA ASN A 137 -1.36 7.71 -6.31
C ASN A 137 -1.55 6.53 -7.29
N PRO A 138 -2.22 6.68 -8.47
CA PRO A 138 -2.39 5.54 -9.35
C PRO A 138 -1.10 5.19 -10.07
N LEU A 139 -1.00 3.89 -10.39
CA LEU A 139 -0.02 3.35 -11.31
C LEU A 139 -0.27 3.91 -12.69
N LEU A 140 0.51 4.91 -13.09
CA LEU A 140 0.46 5.48 -14.42
C LEU A 140 1.76 5.17 -15.13
N SER A 141 1.66 4.42 -16.22
CA SER A 141 2.72 4.32 -17.20
C SER A 141 2.85 5.59 -18.04
N LEU A 142 3.99 5.74 -18.68
CA LEU A 142 4.23 6.83 -19.63
C LEU A 142 3.15 6.79 -20.73
N GLY A 143 2.34 7.85 -20.79
CA GLY A 143 1.26 8.00 -21.77
C GLY A 143 -0.15 7.78 -21.21
N GLU A 144 -0.29 7.27 -19.98
CA GLU A 144 -1.58 7.08 -19.31
C GLU A 144 -2.07 8.36 -18.62
N ARG A 145 -3.39 8.55 -18.57
CA ARG A 145 -4.02 9.68 -17.85
C ARG A 145 -4.72 9.17 -16.59
N ARG A 146 -4.82 10.03 -15.57
CA ARG A 146 -5.51 9.73 -14.29
C ARG A 146 -6.99 9.43 -14.43
N ASP A 147 -7.57 9.81 -15.55
CA ASP A 147 -8.99 9.74 -15.87
C ASP A 147 -9.23 9.02 -17.21
N GLN A 148 -8.30 8.14 -17.63
CA GLN A 148 -8.36 7.55 -18.98
C GLN A 148 -9.58 6.65 -19.22
N GLY A 149 -10.22 6.12 -18.18
CA GLY A 149 -11.37 5.24 -18.34
C GLY A 149 -11.02 3.94 -19.06
N ALA A 150 -9.85 3.38 -18.75
CA ALA A 150 -9.32 2.18 -19.38
C ALA A 150 -8.48 1.38 -18.39
N VAL A 151 -8.21 0.12 -18.73
CA VAL A 151 -7.25 -0.73 -18.02
C VAL A 151 -5.91 -0.01 -17.81
N ALA A 152 -5.25 -0.29 -16.70
CA ALA A 152 -3.86 0.10 -16.51
C ALA A 152 -3.00 -0.80 -17.40
N TRP A 153 -2.41 -0.26 -18.46
CA TRP A 153 -1.61 -1.01 -19.44
C TRP A 153 -0.29 -1.55 -18.88
N SER A 154 0.08 -1.14 -17.66
CA SER A 154 1.17 -1.73 -16.88
C SER A 154 0.74 -2.84 -15.92
N SER A 155 -0.50 -3.29 -16.01
CA SER A 155 -0.99 -4.45 -15.28
C SER A 155 -0.98 -5.72 -16.12
N ASP A 156 -0.84 -6.85 -15.42
CA ASP A 156 -0.85 -8.20 -15.99
C ASP A 156 -1.30 -9.18 -14.89
N GLU A 157 -1.83 -10.34 -15.26
CA GLU A 157 -2.13 -11.40 -14.30
C GLU A 157 -0.86 -12.08 -13.76
N ASP A 158 0.28 -12.00 -14.48
CA ASP A 158 1.61 -12.35 -13.94
C ASP A 158 2.16 -11.24 -13.02
N CYS A 159 1.43 -10.92 -11.95
CA CYS A 159 1.72 -9.80 -11.06
C CYS A 159 2.27 -10.14 -9.69
N LEU A 160 2.20 -11.41 -9.24
CA LEU A 160 2.55 -11.83 -7.86
C LEU A 160 4.05 -11.75 -7.59
N SER A 161 4.50 -10.51 -7.41
CA SER A 161 5.88 -10.12 -7.18
C SER A 161 5.97 -9.09 -6.05
N LEU A 162 7.13 -9.05 -5.43
CA LEU A 162 7.49 -8.08 -4.40
C LEU A 162 8.74 -7.31 -4.81
N ALA A 163 8.94 -6.18 -4.15
CA ALA A 163 10.12 -5.35 -4.25
C ALA A 163 10.79 -5.19 -2.89
N VAL A 164 12.12 -5.15 -2.86
CA VAL A 164 12.95 -5.05 -1.65
C VAL A 164 13.89 -3.85 -1.75
N TRP A 165 13.88 -2.99 -0.74
CA TRP A 165 14.82 -1.90 -0.56
C TRP A 165 15.62 -2.12 0.72
N THR A 166 16.94 -2.20 0.58
CA THR A 166 17.85 -2.53 1.68
C THR A 166 19.09 -1.63 1.66
N PRO A 167 19.68 -1.29 2.82
CA PRO A 167 20.93 -0.54 2.87
C PRO A 167 22.05 -1.21 2.07
N SER A 168 22.93 -0.41 1.47
CA SER A 168 24.02 -0.90 0.59
C SER A 168 25.05 -1.75 1.33
N TYR A 169 25.27 -1.46 2.61
CA TYR A 169 26.17 -2.22 3.48
C TYR A 169 25.57 -3.57 3.94
N ALA A 170 24.25 -3.74 3.81
CA ALA A 170 23.57 -4.91 4.37
C ALA A 170 24.03 -6.19 3.67
N ASN A 171 24.20 -7.24 4.46
CA ASN A 171 24.54 -8.58 4.02
C ASN A 171 23.79 -9.59 4.89
N LYS A 172 23.91 -10.89 4.60
CA LYS A 172 23.15 -11.94 5.30
C LYS A 172 23.24 -11.95 6.83
N SER A 173 24.28 -11.33 7.40
CA SER A 173 24.51 -11.27 8.86
C SER A 173 23.99 -9.98 9.49
N SER A 174 23.44 -9.04 8.71
CA SER A 174 23.04 -7.71 9.20
C SER A 174 21.83 -7.73 10.15
N GLN A 175 20.90 -8.69 9.98
CA GLN A 175 19.73 -8.87 10.86
C GLN A 175 18.90 -7.58 11.05
N LEU A 176 18.63 -6.87 9.95
CA LEU A 176 17.84 -5.64 9.98
C LEU A 176 16.34 -5.94 10.13
N PRO A 177 15.58 -5.17 10.94
CA PRO A 177 14.12 -5.30 10.99
C PRO A 177 13.50 -5.07 9.60
N VAL A 178 12.40 -5.77 9.32
CA VAL A 178 11.74 -5.79 8.02
C VAL A 178 10.36 -5.16 8.10
N ALA A 179 10.13 -4.09 7.35
CA ALA A 179 8.83 -3.46 7.15
C ALA A 179 8.19 -4.03 5.87
N LEU A 180 7.27 -4.97 6.02
CA LEU A 180 6.52 -5.59 4.93
C LEU A 180 5.18 -4.87 4.73
N PHE A 181 5.11 -4.04 3.68
CA PHE A 181 3.98 -3.17 3.39
C PHE A 181 3.00 -3.79 2.39
N VAL A 182 1.71 -3.71 2.73
CA VAL A 182 0.57 -4.08 1.88
C VAL A 182 -0.16 -2.81 1.46
N THR A 183 -0.21 -2.55 0.15
CA THR A 183 -0.79 -1.32 -0.38
C THR A 183 -2.31 -1.25 -0.15
N GLY A 184 -2.82 -0.03 0.06
CA GLY A 184 -4.25 0.27 0.01
C GLY A 184 -4.83 0.25 -1.41
N GLY A 185 -5.88 1.04 -1.64
CA GLY A 185 -6.52 1.16 -2.96
C GLY A 185 -7.90 0.49 -3.06
N GLY A 186 -8.62 0.36 -1.93
CA GLY A 186 -9.99 -0.14 -1.88
C GLY A 186 -10.18 -1.59 -2.35
N GLY A 187 -9.09 -2.34 -2.54
CA GLY A 187 -9.15 -3.67 -3.15
C GLY A 187 -9.43 -3.64 -4.65
N LEU A 188 -9.33 -2.47 -5.29
CA LEU A 188 -9.56 -2.27 -6.72
C LEU A 188 -8.27 -1.96 -7.48
N ILE A 189 -7.35 -1.24 -6.84
CA ILE A 189 -6.09 -0.77 -7.41
C ILE A 189 -4.95 -0.91 -6.39
N GLY A 190 -3.72 -0.75 -6.84
CA GLY A 190 -2.53 -0.75 -5.98
C GLY A 190 -1.35 -1.48 -6.63
N GLY A 191 -0.24 -1.53 -5.90
CA GLY A 191 0.94 -2.31 -6.30
C GLY A 191 2.28 -1.69 -5.88
N ILE A 192 3.35 -2.42 -6.15
CA ILE A 192 4.72 -2.08 -5.72
C ILE A 192 5.30 -0.78 -6.34
N THR A 193 4.64 -0.24 -7.36
CA THR A 193 5.08 0.92 -8.16
C THR A 193 4.40 2.23 -7.77
N VAL A 194 3.55 2.24 -6.74
CA VAL A 194 2.81 3.44 -6.30
C VAL A 194 3.80 4.52 -5.85
N PRO A 195 3.92 5.68 -6.55
CA PRO A 195 5.00 6.63 -6.32
C PRO A 195 5.06 7.23 -4.91
N SER A 196 3.91 7.36 -4.25
CA SER A 196 3.73 7.86 -2.87
C SER A 196 4.09 6.83 -1.80
N GLN A 197 4.41 5.60 -2.19
CA GLN A 197 4.69 4.47 -1.29
C GLN A 197 6.08 3.87 -1.55
N LEU A 198 6.94 4.61 -2.27
CA LEU A 198 8.31 4.19 -2.57
C LEU A 198 9.25 4.57 -1.41
N PRO A 199 9.99 3.60 -0.83
CA PRO A 199 10.68 3.78 0.46
C PRO A 199 12.14 4.22 0.35
N GLU A 200 12.65 4.59 -0.83
CA GLU A 200 14.09 4.83 -1.00
C GLU A 200 14.61 5.91 -0.05
N GLN A 201 13.85 7.00 0.12
CA GLN A 201 14.21 8.08 1.03
C GLN A 201 14.28 7.57 2.48
N TRP A 202 13.28 6.80 2.92
CA TRP A 202 13.17 6.32 4.29
C TRP A 202 14.32 5.34 4.65
N VAL A 203 14.61 4.40 3.74
CA VAL A 203 15.74 3.47 3.87
C VAL A 203 17.07 4.23 3.78
N SER A 204 17.19 5.20 2.88
CA SER A 204 18.39 6.03 2.74
C SER A 204 18.68 6.87 3.99
N ARG A 205 17.64 7.43 4.63
CA ARG A 205 17.80 8.31 5.79
C ARG A 205 18.23 7.55 7.04
N SER A 206 17.54 6.45 7.36
CA SER A 206 17.82 5.69 8.59
C SER A 206 18.94 4.68 8.42
N GLN A 207 19.02 4.00 7.26
CA GLN A 207 19.95 2.90 7.02
C GLN A 207 19.81 1.74 8.04
N GLU A 208 18.69 1.64 8.74
CA GLU A 208 18.50 0.75 9.90
C GLU A 208 17.43 -0.34 9.70
N HIS A 209 16.81 -0.41 8.53
CA HIS A 209 15.72 -1.35 8.26
C HIS A 209 15.67 -1.72 6.77
N ILE A 210 14.91 -2.77 6.46
CA ILE A 210 14.54 -3.18 5.10
C ILE A 210 13.06 -2.88 4.89
N VAL A 211 12.71 -2.37 3.71
CA VAL A 211 11.31 -2.27 3.29
C VAL A 211 11.04 -3.30 2.19
N VAL A 212 9.92 -3.99 2.31
CA VAL A 212 9.39 -4.89 1.29
C VAL A 212 7.97 -4.43 0.95
N THR A 213 7.67 -4.25 -0.33
CA THR A 213 6.30 -3.98 -0.81
C THR A 213 5.86 -5.10 -1.73
N ILE A 214 4.58 -5.47 -1.70
CA ILE A 214 4.06 -6.61 -2.45
C ILE A 214 2.95 -6.18 -3.41
N ASN A 215 2.85 -6.87 -4.54
CA ASN A 215 1.60 -6.97 -5.27
C ASN A 215 0.75 -8.08 -4.65
N TYR A 216 -0.57 -7.91 -4.68
CA TYR A 216 -1.56 -8.95 -4.43
C TYR A 216 -2.69 -8.77 -5.44
N ARG A 217 -3.42 -9.83 -5.78
CA ARG A 217 -4.53 -9.70 -6.74
C ARG A 217 -5.58 -8.74 -6.20
N VAL A 218 -6.15 -7.92 -7.07
CA VAL A 218 -7.20 -6.94 -6.75
C VAL A 218 -8.45 -7.21 -7.55
N ASN A 219 -9.52 -6.49 -7.26
CA ASN A 219 -10.82 -6.55 -7.93
C ASN A 219 -11.36 -8.00 -7.98
N ILE A 220 -12.13 -8.33 -9.01
CA ILE A 220 -12.65 -9.67 -9.27
C ILE A 220 -11.54 -10.75 -9.33
N PHE A 221 -10.28 -10.40 -9.61
CA PHE A 221 -9.17 -11.37 -9.64
C PHE A 221 -8.73 -11.82 -8.25
N GLY A 222 -8.83 -10.92 -7.27
CA GLY A 222 -8.45 -11.16 -5.89
C GLY A 222 -9.62 -11.54 -4.97
N ASN A 223 -10.83 -11.15 -5.34
CA ASN A 223 -12.04 -11.42 -4.57
C ASN A 223 -13.21 -11.69 -5.53
N PRO A 224 -13.21 -12.84 -6.24
CA PRO A 224 -14.16 -13.09 -7.33
C PRO A 224 -15.60 -13.22 -6.86
N LYS A 225 -15.83 -13.71 -5.63
CA LYS A 225 -17.18 -14.02 -5.12
C LYS A 225 -17.98 -15.01 -5.98
N SER A 226 -17.35 -15.77 -6.88
CA SER A 226 -18.03 -16.84 -7.64
C SER A 226 -18.52 -17.95 -6.71
N ARG A 227 -19.68 -18.56 -7.02
CA ARG A 227 -20.21 -19.73 -6.30
C ARG A 227 -19.39 -21.00 -6.52
N ALA A 228 -18.60 -21.07 -7.59
CA ALA A 228 -17.79 -22.26 -7.91
C ALA A 228 -16.36 -22.17 -7.36
N VAL A 229 -15.90 -20.99 -6.94
CA VAL A 229 -14.59 -20.81 -6.30
C VAL A 229 -14.71 -21.23 -4.84
N ARG A 230 -13.95 -22.26 -4.44
CA ARG A 230 -13.96 -22.78 -3.07
C ARG A 230 -13.27 -21.86 -2.08
N GLU A 231 -12.15 -21.26 -2.49
CA GLU A 231 -11.36 -20.34 -1.68
C GLU A 231 -11.50 -18.92 -2.22
N THR A 232 -12.41 -18.13 -1.63
CA THR A 232 -12.70 -16.75 -2.06
C THR A 232 -11.73 -15.71 -1.47
N SER A 233 -10.96 -16.09 -0.46
CA SER A 233 -10.02 -15.25 0.30
C SER A 233 -8.67 -15.03 -0.42
N LEU A 234 -8.66 -14.93 -1.76
CA LEU A 234 -7.42 -15.00 -2.56
C LEU A 234 -6.45 -13.84 -2.28
N THR A 235 -6.95 -12.60 -2.11
CA THR A 235 -6.12 -11.45 -1.73
C THR A 235 -5.34 -11.69 -0.45
N LEU A 236 -5.98 -12.31 0.55
CA LEU A 236 -5.35 -12.64 1.83
C LEU A 236 -4.31 -13.75 1.66
N LEU A 237 -4.61 -14.75 0.83
CA LEU A 237 -3.68 -15.84 0.53
C LEU A 237 -2.45 -15.34 -0.24
N ASP A 238 -2.60 -14.34 -1.11
CA ASP A 238 -1.47 -13.67 -1.79
C ASP A 238 -0.57 -12.95 -0.78
N VAL A 239 -1.16 -12.19 0.16
CA VAL A 239 -0.42 -11.57 1.27
C VAL A 239 0.31 -12.64 2.08
N ARG A 240 -0.36 -13.76 2.40
CA ARG A 240 0.25 -14.87 3.14
C ARG A 240 1.42 -15.50 2.40
N ALA A 241 1.29 -15.74 1.10
CA ALA A 241 2.38 -16.28 0.28
C ALA A 241 3.59 -15.34 0.25
N ALA A 242 3.37 -14.02 0.19
CA ALA A 242 4.45 -13.06 0.26
C ALA A 242 5.11 -13.02 1.64
N VAL A 243 4.35 -13.09 2.74
CA VAL A 243 4.91 -13.20 4.10
C VAL A 243 5.77 -14.46 4.25
N GLU A 244 5.30 -15.60 3.73
CA GLU A 244 6.07 -16.86 3.74
C GLU A 244 7.37 -16.74 2.95
N TRP A 245 7.32 -16.14 1.75
CA TRP A 245 8.52 -15.91 0.96
C TRP A 245 9.52 -15.00 1.67
N VAL A 246 9.05 -13.88 2.26
CA VAL A 246 9.89 -12.95 3.02
C VAL A 246 10.53 -13.67 4.20
N HIS A 247 9.74 -14.38 5.01
CA HIS A 247 10.26 -15.13 6.15
C HIS A 247 11.31 -16.17 5.75
N GLU A 248 11.16 -16.82 4.59
CA GLU A 248 12.11 -17.83 4.10
C GLU A 248 13.39 -17.23 3.47
N ASN A 249 13.34 -16.03 2.90
CA ASN A 249 14.41 -15.52 2.02
C ASN A 249 15.00 -14.16 2.42
N ILE A 250 14.35 -13.37 3.28
CA ILE A 250 14.77 -11.98 3.54
C ILE A 250 16.14 -11.86 4.20
N GLN A 251 16.59 -12.91 4.89
CA GLN A 251 17.94 -12.97 5.44
C GLN A 251 19.00 -12.77 4.36
N GLN A 252 18.79 -13.24 3.12
CA GLN A 252 19.77 -13.06 2.03
C GLN A 252 19.91 -11.60 1.60
N PHE A 253 18.90 -10.78 1.83
CA PHE A 253 18.92 -9.33 1.61
C PHE A 253 19.49 -8.58 2.83
N GLY A 254 19.68 -9.27 3.96
CA GLY A 254 20.20 -8.76 5.22
C GLY A 254 19.15 -8.53 6.31
N GLY A 255 17.91 -8.99 6.09
CA GLY A 255 16.82 -8.86 7.03
C GLY A 255 16.85 -9.90 8.15
N ASP A 256 16.18 -9.58 9.24
CA ASP A 256 15.84 -10.50 10.31
C ASP A 256 14.42 -11.06 10.04
N ARG A 257 14.35 -12.36 9.78
CA ARG A 257 13.08 -13.05 9.50
C ARG A 257 12.16 -13.15 10.72
N ASP A 258 12.72 -13.02 11.93
CA ASP A 258 11.98 -13.10 13.19
C ASP A 258 11.54 -11.69 13.66
N ASN A 259 11.90 -10.63 12.91
CA ASN A 259 11.56 -9.25 13.18
C ASN A 259 10.88 -8.58 11.98
N ILE A 260 9.69 -9.08 11.63
CA ILE A 260 8.86 -8.59 10.53
C ILE A 260 7.65 -7.82 11.08
N LEU A 261 7.53 -6.56 10.67
CA LEU A 261 6.31 -5.77 10.75
C LEU A 261 5.50 -5.99 9.47
N LEU A 262 4.37 -6.67 9.57
CA LEU A 262 3.37 -6.69 8.51
C LEU A 262 2.42 -5.50 8.72
N TRP A 263 2.42 -4.56 7.79
CA TRP A 263 1.60 -3.35 7.90
C TRP A 263 0.98 -2.97 6.58
N GLY A 264 -0.12 -2.24 6.64
CA GLY A 264 -0.80 -1.75 5.46
C GLY A 264 -1.65 -0.54 5.78
N GLU A 265 -2.15 0.07 4.72
CA GLU A 265 -3.05 1.21 4.76
C GLU A 265 -4.36 0.86 4.06
N SER A 266 -5.49 1.39 4.54
CA SER A 266 -6.80 1.17 3.93
C SER A 266 -7.12 -0.33 3.72
N GLN A 267 -7.33 -0.79 2.47
CA GLN A 267 -7.50 -2.20 2.15
C GLN A 267 -6.32 -3.08 2.59
N GLY A 268 -5.09 -2.58 2.47
CA GLY A 268 -3.92 -3.27 2.98
C GLY A 268 -4.00 -3.45 4.50
N ALA A 269 -4.45 -2.43 5.22
CA ALA A 269 -4.66 -2.52 6.67
C ALA A 269 -5.76 -3.52 7.04
N ARG A 270 -6.84 -3.63 6.25
CA ARG A 270 -7.88 -4.64 6.39
C ARG A 270 -7.32 -6.05 6.19
N LEU A 271 -6.46 -6.25 5.19
CA LEU A 271 -5.78 -7.53 4.96
C LEU A 271 -4.85 -7.90 6.12
N VAL A 272 -4.09 -6.94 6.67
CA VAL A 272 -3.30 -7.15 7.88
C VAL A 272 -4.19 -7.51 9.06
N ASP A 273 -5.33 -6.84 9.23
CA ASP A 273 -6.30 -7.16 10.29
C ASP A 273 -6.78 -8.61 10.20
N ILE A 274 -7.29 -8.98 9.02
CA ILE A 274 -7.77 -10.33 8.73
C ILE A 274 -6.64 -11.34 8.94
N TYR A 275 -5.42 -11.05 8.47
CA TYR A 275 -4.24 -11.88 8.64
C TYR A 275 -4.00 -12.25 10.11
N THR A 276 -4.13 -11.29 11.04
CA THR A 276 -3.95 -11.56 12.47
C THR A 276 -4.94 -12.59 12.99
N THR A 277 -6.17 -12.61 12.48
CA THR A 277 -7.17 -13.60 12.88
C THR A 277 -7.04 -14.91 12.11
N ALA A 278 -6.74 -14.88 10.82
CA ALA A 278 -6.65 -16.05 9.94
C ALA A 278 -5.47 -16.96 10.29
N PHE A 279 -4.28 -16.38 10.46
CA PHE A 279 -3.03 -17.12 10.62
C PHE A 279 -2.47 -17.05 12.05
N TRP A 280 -3.36 -16.90 13.03
CA TRP A 280 -3.04 -16.74 14.45
C TRP A 280 -2.11 -17.82 15.03
N GLU A 281 -2.18 -19.06 14.55
CA GLU A 281 -1.33 -20.17 15.02
C GLU A 281 0.13 -20.01 14.57
N LYS A 282 0.35 -19.44 13.38
CA LYS A 282 1.68 -19.29 12.77
C LYS A 282 1.76 -17.99 11.96
N PRO A 283 1.73 -16.82 12.61
CA PRO A 283 1.62 -15.54 11.91
C PRO A 283 2.87 -15.14 11.15
N LEU A 284 4.06 -15.70 11.41
CA LEU A 284 5.36 -15.37 10.78
C LEU A 284 5.83 -13.91 10.93
N ALA A 285 4.96 -12.92 10.79
CA ALA A 285 5.14 -11.56 11.25
C ALA A 285 4.94 -11.46 12.77
N THR A 286 5.73 -10.59 13.41
CA THR A 286 5.74 -10.43 14.87
C THR A 286 5.17 -9.10 15.34
N LYS A 287 4.94 -8.16 14.40
CA LYS A 287 4.37 -6.84 14.64
C LYS A 287 3.38 -6.50 13.54
N PHE A 288 2.39 -5.68 13.86
CA PHE A 288 1.31 -5.34 12.93
C PHE A 288 1.12 -3.83 12.80
N GLY A 289 0.69 -3.36 11.64
CA GLY A 289 0.30 -1.96 11.44
C GLY A 289 -0.96 -1.86 10.62
N LEU A 290 -2.00 -1.26 11.20
CA LEU A 290 -3.28 -1.07 10.54
C LEU A 290 -3.53 0.43 10.44
N LEU A 291 -3.14 1.02 9.32
CA LEU A 291 -3.23 2.46 9.10
C LEU A 291 -4.52 2.81 8.36
N SER A 292 -5.24 3.83 8.82
CA SER A 292 -6.51 4.27 8.23
C SER A 292 -7.48 3.12 7.90
N ASN A 293 -7.51 2.12 8.79
CA ASN A 293 -8.41 0.98 8.66
C ASN A 293 -9.80 1.38 9.18
N GLY A 294 -10.79 1.42 8.30
CA GLY A 294 -12.19 1.70 8.63
C GLY A 294 -13.04 0.43 8.83
N PRO A 295 -14.30 0.58 9.28
CA PRO A 295 -15.24 -0.54 9.43
C PRO A 295 -15.69 -1.12 8.07
N ASP A 296 -16.55 -2.14 8.13
CA ASP A 296 -17.39 -2.64 7.01
C ASP A 296 -16.69 -3.30 5.82
N TYR A 297 -15.67 -4.12 6.09
CA TYR A 297 -14.96 -4.90 5.05
C TYR A 297 -15.34 -6.39 4.99
N ILE A 298 -16.19 -6.85 5.92
CA ILE A 298 -16.75 -8.22 5.91
C ILE A 298 -18.24 -8.09 5.66
N ILE A 299 -18.75 -8.85 4.69
CA ILE A 299 -20.16 -8.86 4.30
C ILE A 299 -21.00 -9.44 5.44
N ASN A 300 -22.02 -8.69 5.85
CA ASN A 300 -23.06 -9.21 6.72
C ASN A 300 -24.02 -10.08 5.91
N THR A 301 -23.85 -11.40 6.00
CA THR A 301 -24.67 -12.38 5.27
C THR A 301 -26.13 -12.45 5.73
N ALA A 302 -26.48 -11.83 6.87
CA ALA A 302 -27.88 -11.65 7.25
C ALA A 302 -28.58 -10.50 6.51
N GLU A 303 -27.82 -9.55 5.96
CA GLU A 303 -28.35 -8.37 5.25
C GLU A 303 -28.23 -8.51 3.73
N VAL A 304 -27.16 -9.13 3.24
CA VAL A 304 -26.92 -9.35 1.81
C VAL A 304 -27.56 -10.67 1.37
N LYS A 305 -28.63 -10.58 0.58
CA LYS A 305 -29.39 -11.74 0.10
C LYS A 305 -28.57 -12.72 -0.74
N ASP A 306 -27.70 -12.18 -1.59
CA ASP A 306 -26.87 -12.98 -2.50
C ASP A 306 -25.50 -12.30 -2.68
N PRO A 307 -24.49 -12.70 -1.90
CA PRO A 307 -23.16 -12.08 -1.96
C PRO A 307 -22.35 -12.50 -3.21
N HIS A 308 -22.88 -13.42 -4.04
CA HIS A 308 -22.21 -13.92 -5.24
C HIS A 308 -22.68 -13.25 -6.53
N VAL A 309 -23.78 -12.48 -6.47
CA VAL A 309 -24.45 -11.89 -7.64
C VAL A 309 -23.53 -11.02 -8.51
N ASP A 310 -22.53 -10.38 -7.90
CA ASP A 310 -21.62 -9.48 -8.60
C ASP A 310 -20.77 -10.23 -9.65
N PHE A 311 -20.35 -11.47 -9.34
CA PHE A 311 -19.64 -12.31 -10.30
C PHE A 311 -20.56 -12.69 -11.48
N ASP A 312 -21.79 -13.11 -11.19
CA ASP A 312 -22.77 -13.52 -12.21
C ASP A 312 -23.09 -12.38 -13.17
N VAL A 313 -23.18 -11.15 -12.66
CA VAL A 313 -23.44 -9.95 -13.47
C VAL A 313 -22.33 -9.74 -14.48
N VAL A 314 -21.07 -9.87 -14.05
CA VAL A 314 -19.91 -9.78 -14.94
C VAL A 314 -19.90 -10.94 -15.93
N ALA A 315 -20.08 -12.17 -15.44
CA ALA A 315 -20.02 -13.38 -16.25
C ALA A 315 -21.06 -13.38 -17.38
N LYS A 316 -22.33 -13.14 -17.06
CA LYS A 316 -23.43 -13.07 -18.04
C LYS A 316 -23.20 -11.97 -19.07
N SER A 317 -22.70 -10.82 -18.63
CA SER A 317 -22.44 -9.69 -19.53
C SER A 317 -21.30 -9.95 -20.52
N LEU A 318 -20.38 -10.85 -20.17
CA LEU A 318 -19.26 -11.27 -21.02
C LEU A 318 -19.57 -12.55 -21.82
N GLY A 319 -20.82 -13.02 -21.79
CA GLY A 319 -21.29 -14.18 -22.56
C GLY A 319 -21.16 -15.52 -21.85
N CYS A 320 -20.77 -15.54 -20.58
CA CYS A 320 -20.71 -16.74 -19.74
C CYS A 320 -22.02 -16.93 -18.97
N ASP A 321 -23.14 -17.10 -19.68
CA ASP A 321 -24.46 -17.33 -19.08
C ASP A 321 -24.86 -18.82 -19.16
N TYR A 322 -24.65 -19.55 -18.06
CA TYR A 322 -24.90 -20.99 -17.96
C TYR A 322 -26.01 -21.34 -16.93
N GLY A 323 -26.89 -20.38 -16.63
CA GLY A 323 -27.97 -20.58 -15.65
C GLY A 323 -27.43 -20.88 -14.25
N ASP A 324 -27.80 -22.03 -13.69
CA ASP A 324 -27.39 -22.45 -12.34
C ASP A 324 -26.07 -23.26 -12.32
N ASP A 325 -25.44 -23.49 -13.48
CA ASP A 325 -24.16 -24.19 -13.56
C ASP A 325 -22.99 -23.22 -13.32
N SER A 326 -22.74 -22.94 -12.04
CA SER A 326 -21.64 -22.06 -11.61
C SER A 326 -20.26 -22.60 -11.98
N GLY A 327 -20.11 -23.92 -12.17
CA GLY A 327 -18.87 -24.54 -12.62
C GLY A 327 -18.57 -24.18 -14.07
N ALA A 328 -19.57 -24.31 -14.96
CA ALA A 328 -19.45 -23.90 -16.36
C ALA A 328 -19.29 -22.38 -16.51
N GLU A 329 -19.96 -21.58 -15.67
CA GLU A 329 -19.78 -20.12 -15.62
C GLU A 329 -18.33 -19.75 -15.29
N LEU A 330 -17.76 -20.32 -14.21
CA LEU A 330 -16.38 -20.09 -13.81
C LEU A 330 -15.40 -20.50 -14.90
N GLU A 331 -15.60 -21.67 -15.50
CA GLU A 331 -14.73 -22.21 -16.55
C GLU A 331 -14.75 -21.34 -17.82
N CYS A 332 -15.93 -20.87 -18.23
CA CYS A 332 -16.04 -19.89 -19.30
C CYS A 332 -15.29 -18.60 -18.96
N MET A 333 -15.47 -18.10 -17.73
CA MET A 333 -14.85 -16.86 -17.27
C MET A 333 -13.32 -16.93 -17.19
N ARG A 334 -12.73 -18.12 -17.00
CA ARG A 334 -11.28 -18.35 -17.11
C ARG A 334 -10.72 -18.12 -18.51
N HIS A 335 -11.57 -18.26 -19.53
CA HIS A 335 -11.19 -18.06 -20.94
C HIS A 335 -11.40 -16.62 -21.44
N VAL A 336 -12.08 -15.77 -20.66
CA VAL A 336 -12.27 -14.36 -21.01
C VAL A 336 -10.96 -13.60 -20.75
N SER A 337 -10.58 -12.67 -21.63
CA SER A 337 -9.38 -11.85 -21.40
C SER A 337 -9.55 -10.98 -20.16
N TRP A 338 -8.52 -10.88 -19.31
CA TRP A 338 -8.58 -10.00 -18.15
C TRP A 338 -8.85 -8.55 -18.54
N VAL A 339 -8.37 -8.12 -19.72
CA VAL A 339 -8.62 -6.77 -20.26
C VAL A 339 -10.12 -6.56 -20.47
N GLN A 340 -10.83 -7.56 -21.02
CA GLN A 340 -12.28 -7.46 -21.24
C GLN A 340 -13.04 -7.42 -19.91
N ILE A 341 -12.60 -8.19 -18.92
CA ILE A 341 -13.19 -8.21 -17.58
C ILE A 341 -13.03 -6.84 -16.91
N GLU A 342 -11.81 -6.30 -16.85
CA GLU A 342 -11.53 -5.01 -16.23
C GLU A 342 -12.20 -3.84 -16.99
N GLU A 343 -12.19 -3.85 -18.33
CA GLU A 343 -12.92 -2.84 -19.12
C GLU A 343 -14.42 -2.88 -18.88
N PHE A 344 -15.01 -4.07 -18.70
CA PHE A 344 -16.42 -4.20 -18.36
C PHE A 344 -16.71 -3.60 -16.98
N ILE A 345 -15.93 -4.00 -15.96
CA ILE A 345 -16.13 -3.53 -14.58
C ILE A 345 -15.96 -2.01 -14.50
N ASN A 346 -14.90 -1.47 -15.12
CA ASN A 346 -14.62 -0.04 -15.16
C ASN A 346 -15.78 0.79 -15.76
N ARG A 347 -16.49 0.24 -16.75
CA ARG A 347 -17.60 0.90 -17.46
C ARG A 347 -18.97 0.56 -16.89
N TYR A 348 -19.04 -0.28 -15.86
CA TYR A 348 -20.31 -0.71 -15.29
C TYR A 348 -20.93 0.40 -14.43
N ASP A 349 -22.07 0.94 -14.88
CA ASP A 349 -22.77 2.05 -14.21
C ASP A 349 -24.23 1.72 -13.84
N LYS A 350 -24.59 0.42 -13.87
CA LYS A 350 -25.98 -0.04 -13.70
C LYS A 350 -26.33 -0.36 -12.23
N LYS A 351 -27.62 -0.64 -12.01
CA LYS A 351 -28.15 -1.13 -10.73
C LYS A 351 -28.59 -2.61 -10.83
N PRO A 352 -28.31 -3.44 -9.80
CA PRO A 352 -27.50 -3.13 -8.62
C PRO A 352 -26.03 -2.86 -9.00
N SER A 353 -25.35 -2.03 -8.21
CA SER A 353 -23.91 -1.81 -8.41
C SER A 353 -23.15 -3.06 -8.00
N ILE A 354 -22.10 -3.41 -8.73
CA ILE A 354 -21.19 -4.51 -8.40
C ILE A 354 -20.03 -4.01 -7.55
N SER A 355 -19.53 -4.83 -6.61
CA SER A 355 -18.32 -4.51 -5.85
C SER A 355 -17.52 -5.74 -5.47
N PHE A 356 -16.19 -5.63 -5.49
CA PHE A 356 -15.26 -6.71 -5.13
C PHE A 356 -14.32 -6.34 -3.97
N ASP A 357 -14.66 -5.31 -3.20
CA ASP A 357 -13.84 -4.76 -2.10
C ASP A 357 -14.07 -5.44 -0.72
N ASN A 358 -15.27 -5.95 -0.49
CA ASN A 358 -15.69 -6.59 0.76
C ASN A 358 -15.69 -8.12 0.68
N TYR A 359 -15.42 -8.77 1.81
CA TYR A 359 -15.20 -10.21 1.87
C TYR A 359 -16.40 -11.00 2.39
N ILE A 360 -16.68 -12.15 1.76
CA ILE A 360 -17.64 -13.11 2.29
C ILE A 360 -16.97 -13.86 3.45
N PRO A 361 -17.56 -13.91 4.66
CA PRO A 361 -17.01 -14.72 5.73
C PRO A 361 -17.10 -16.21 5.36
N ASP A 362 -15.95 -16.88 5.34
CA ASP A 362 -15.80 -18.31 5.03
C ASP A 362 -15.61 -19.16 6.31
N GLU A 363 -15.50 -18.51 7.47
CA GLU A 363 -15.24 -19.10 8.80
C GLU A 363 -13.98 -19.99 8.85
N ARG A 364 -13.07 -19.83 7.89
CA ARG A 364 -11.77 -20.50 7.80
C ARG A 364 -10.63 -19.50 7.87
N TYR A 365 -10.68 -18.47 7.03
CA TYR A 365 -9.73 -17.37 7.00
C TYR A 365 -10.40 -16.05 7.36
N ILE A 366 -11.65 -15.85 6.91
CA ILE A 366 -12.41 -14.62 7.14
C ILE A 366 -13.60 -14.95 8.03
N PHE A 367 -13.62 -14.35 9.21
CA PHE A 367 -14.58 -14.66 10.27
C PHE A 367 -15.57 -13.52 10.42
N ALA A 368 -16.87 -13.82 10.45
CA ALA A 368 -17.91 -12.80 10.63
C ALA A 368 -17.82 -12.12 12.01
N ASN A 369 -17.39 -12.85 13.05
CA ASN A 369 -17.31 -12.34 14.41
C ASN A 369 -15.87 -12.24 14.92
N LYS A 370 -15.24 -11.09 14.67
CA LYS A 370 -13.90 -10.77 15.18
C LYS A 370 -13.80 -10.81 16.71
N SER A 371 -14.81 -10.33 17.43
CA SER A 371 -14.78 -10.28 18.89
C SER A 371 -14.73 -11.67 19.54
N ASP A 372 -15.40 -12.66 18.94
CA ASP A 372 -15.34 -14.06 19.39
C ASP A 372 -13.94 -14.67 19.22
N ARG A 373 -13.24 -14.33 18.13
CA ARG A 373 -11.83 -14.72 17.92
C ARG A 373 -10.94 -14.23 19.05
N TYR A 374 -11.08 -12.96 19.44
CA TYR A 374 -10.34 -12.37 20.54
C TYR A 374 -10.70 -13.01 21.89
N ALA A 375 -11.99 -13.22 22.18
CA ALA A 375 -12.44 -13.88 23.40
C ALA A 375 -11.86 -15.30 23.56
N LYS A 376 -11.59 -15.99 22.44
CA LYS A 376 -10.96 -17.32 22.40
C LYS A 376 -9.44 -17.28 22.26
N HIS A 377 -8.82 -16.09 22.29
CA HIS A 377 -7.39 -15.88 22.04
C HIS A 377 -6.87 -16.43 20.70
N LEU A 378 -7.75 -16.47 19.68
CA LEU A 378 -7.44 -16.94 18.33
C LEU A 378 -7.03 -15.77 17.42
N VAL A 379 -6.03 -15.02 17.87
CA VAL A 379 -5.46 -13.87 17.15
C VAL A 379 -3.94 -13.85 17.31
N ALA A 380 -3.25 -13.46 16.26
CA ALA A 380 -1.80 -13.34 16.24
C ALA A 380 -1.33 -12.40 17.36
N ARG A 381 -0.32 -12.86 18.11
CA ARG A 381 0.30 -12.08 19.18
C ARG A 381 1.34 -11.13 18.60
N GLY A 382 1.52 -9.99 19.25
CA GLY A 382 2.47 -8.97 18.86
C GLY A 382 1.87 -7.57 18.99
N PRO A 383 2.69 -6.53 19.22
CA PRO A 383 2.21 -5.16 19.30
C PRO A 383 1.69 -4.68 17.93
N ALA A 384 0.74 -3.76 17.93
CA ALA A 384 0.20 -3.20 16.70
C ALA A 384 0.17 -1.67 16.70
N ILE A 385 0.42 -1.06 15.54
CA ILE A 385 0.12 0.34 15.27
C ILE A 385 -1.34 0.44 14.80
N ARG A 386 -2.07 1.44 15.31
CA ARG A 386 -3.37 1.87 14.79
C ARG A 386 -3.34 3.36 14.50
N SER A 387 -3.82 3.76 13.32
CA SER A 387 -3.89 5.17 12.96
C SER A 387 -5.21 5.58 12.37
N THR A 388 -5.44 6.89 12.41
CA THR A 388 -6.38 7.60 11.54
C THR A 388 -5.79 8.93 11.11
N THR A 389 -6.28 9.47 10.01
CA THR A 389 -6.04 10.85 9.59
C THR A 389 -7.22 11.75 10.02
N SER A 390 -7.05 13.08 9.96
CA SER A 390 -8.06 14.01 10.45
C SER A 390 -9.29 14.12 9.56
N THR A 391 -9.19 13.78 8.27
CA THR A 391 -10.27 13.89 7.28
C THR A 391 -10.35 12.64 6.39
N GLU A 392 -10.47 11.47 7.02
CA GLU A 392 -10.51 10.13 6.38
C GLU A 392 -11.45 9.99 5.16
N LEU A 393 -11.13 9.01 4.31
CA LEU A 393 -11.71 8.75 2.97
C LEU A 393 -11.70 9.97 2.04
N GLU A 394 -12.87 10.35 1.54
CA GLU A 394 -13.11 11.37 0.52
C GLU A 394 -13.75 12.59 1.18
N PRO A 395 -12.97 13.47 1.83
CA PRO A 395 -13.52 14.69 2.41
C PRO A 395 -14.15 15.57 1.33
N SER A 396 -15.11 16.37 1.76
CA SER A 396 -15.82 17.29 0.88
C SER A 396 -16.01 18.66 1.55
N PRO A 397 -16.44 19.69 0.79
CA PRO A 397 -16.88 20.96 1.37
C PRO A 397 -18.02 20.82 2.40
N ASN A 398 -18.77 19.71 2.38
CA ASN A 398 -19.72 19.38 3.43
C ASN A 398 -18.98 18.79 4.64
N LEU A 399 -18.50 19.68 5.51
CA LEU A 399 -17.72 19.31 6.70
C LEU A 399 -18.47 18.37 7.65
N THR A 400 -19.80 18.41 7.70
CA THR A 400 -20.58 17.48 8.53
C THR A 400 -20.34 16.03 8.14
N HIS A 401 -20.33 15.75 6.82
CA HIS A 401 -20.04 14.41 6.31
C HIS A 401 -18.58 14.01 6.57
N THR A 402 -17.63 14.91 6.32
CA THR A 402 -16.20 14.70 6.59
C THR A 402 -15.95 14.36 8.07
N VAL A 403 -16.56 15.11 8.99
CA VAL A 403 -16.49 14.88 10.44
C VAL A 403 -17.06 13.51 10.80
N GLU A 404 -18.20 13.13 10.22
CA GLU A 404 -18.85 11.85 10.50
C GLU A 404 -18.00 10.66 10.05
N VAL A 405 -17.44 10.72 8.83
CA VAL A 405 -16.57 9.66 8.30
C VAL A 405 -15.29 9.53 9.13
N ALA A 406 -14.59 10.63 9.39
CA ALA A 406 -13.37 10.63 10.20
C ALA A 406 -13.63 10.11 11.63
N ARG A 407 -14.75 10.51 12.23
CA ARG A 407 -15.20 9.97 13.52
C ARG A 407 -15.40 8.45 13.44
N ASN A 408 -16.09 7.93 12.43
CA ASN A 408 -16.38 6.50 12.32
C ASN A 408 -15.08 5.67 12.22
N PHE A 409 -14.10 6.15 11.44
CA PHE A 409 -12.77 5.54 11.36
C PHE A 409 -12.06 5.55 12.73
N ASN A 410 -12.06 6.69 13.43
CA ASN A 410 -11.44 6.79 14.75
C ASN A 410 -12.12 5.88 15.78
N CYS A 411 -13.45 5.81 15.78
CA CYS A 411 -14.19 4.95 16.69
C CYS A 411 -13.94 3.46 16.42
N PHE A 412 -13.74 3.09 15.16
CA PHE A 412 -13.30 1.74 14.81
C PHE A 412 -11.86 1.46 15.28
N ALA A 413 -10.93 2.40 15.10
CA ALA A 413 -9.56 2.28 15.63
C ALA A 413 -9.53 2.14 17.17
N LEU A 414 -10.38 2.88 17.87
CA LEU A 414 -10.56 2.76 19.31
C LEU A 414 -11.15 1.40 19.71
N SER A 415 -12.21 0.94 19.02
CA SER A 415 -12.85 -0.35 19.28
C SER A 415 -11.87 -1.50 19.13
N ASP A 416 -11.08 -1.49 18.06
CA ASP A 416 -10.03 -2.48 17.81
C ASP A 416 -8.94 -2.44 18.89
N SER A 417 -8.49 -1.24 19.28
CA SER A 417 -7.48 -1.08 20.34
C SER A 417 -7.98 -1.62 21.69
N LYS A 418 -9.26 -1.42 22.03
CA LYS A 418 -9.88 -2.00 23.23
C LYS A 418 -9.95 -3.51 23.16
N LEU A 419 -10.27 -4.06 21.99
CA LEU A 419 -10.36 -5.51 21.79
C LEU A 419 -8.99 -6.17 22.00
N ARG A 420 -7.92 -5.55 21.50
CA ARG A 420 -6.53 -5.95 21.74
C ARG A 420 -6.14 -5.84 23.22
N GLU A 421 -6.46 -4.71 23.86
CA GLU A 421 -6.20 -4.50 25.29
C GLU A 421 -6.92 -5.54 26.17
N SER A 422 -8.13 -5.96 25.80
CA SER A 422 -8.92 -6.93 26.57
C SER A 422 -8.26 -8.30 26.77
N ILE A 423 -7.29 -8.65 25.92
CA ILE A 423 -6.49 -9.89 26.02
C ILE A 423 -5.00 -9.62 26.25
N GLY A 424 -4.66 -8.38 26.64
CA GLY A 424 -3.30 -7.97 26.97
C GLY A 424 -2.36 -7.75 25.77
N LEU A 425 -2.90 -7.45 24.58
CA LEU A 425 -2.08 -7.08 23.43
C LEU A 425 -1.92 -5.57 23.32
N GLU A 426 -0.69 -5.11 23.10
CA GLU A 426 -0.36 -3.70 23.02
C GLU A 426 -0.84 -3.08 21.70
N SER A 427 -1.32 -1.84 21.80
CA SER A 427 -1.67 -0.99 20.66
C SER A 427 -0.99 0.36 20.82
N PHE A 428 -0.37 0.84 19.74
CA PHE A 428 0.30 2.13 19.65
C PHE A 428 -0.50 3.00 18.68
N ARG A 429 -1.20 4.00 19.22
CA ARG A 429 -2.08 4.85 18.40
C ARG A 429 -1.37 6.12 17.96
N TYR A 430 -1.61 6.52 16.72
CA TYR A 430 -1.33 7.88 16.27
C TYR A 430 -2.50 8.50 15.49
N PHE A 431 -2.52 9.83 15.46
CA PHE A 431 -3.48 10.64 14.72
C PHE A 431 -2.71 11.62 13.83
N TYR A 432 -2.97 11.62 12.53
CA TYR A 432 -2.28 12.52 11.59
C TYR A 432 -3.16 13.70 11.20
N VAL A 433 -2.66 14.92 11.42
CA VAL A 433 -3.38 16.18 11.18
C VAL A 433 -2.63 17.13 10.22
N GLY A 434 -1.59 16.64 9.54
CA GLY A 434 -0.77 17.45 8.63
C GLY A 434 -1.58 18.06 7.49
N ASN A 435 -1.63 19.39 7.42
CA ASN A 435 -2.38 20.16 6.43
C ASN A 435 -1.43 21.10 5.67
N TYR A 436 -0.68 20.54 4.73
CA TYR A 436 0.31 21.25 3.91
C TYR A 436 -0.26 21.55 2.53
N SER A 437 -0.09 22.77 2.01
CA SER A 437 -0.78 23.24 0.80
C SER A 437 -0.40 22.50 -0.49
N ASN A 438 0.79 21.90 -0.54
CA ASN A 438 1.25 21.04 -1.63
C ASN A 438 0.53 19.67 -1.67
N ILE A 439 0.02 19.19 -0.52
CA ILE A 439 -0.71 17.91 -0.37
C ILE A 439 -2.23 18.13 -0.31
N SER A 440 -2.63 19.18 0.38
CA SER A 440 -4.02 19.53 0.72
C SER A 440 -4.32 20.96 0.24
N PRO A 441 -4.41 21.18 -1.09
CA PRO A 441 -4.52 22.53 -1.67
C PRO A 441 -5.86 23.23 -1.40
N GLN A 442 -6.88 22.50 -0.95
CA GLN A 442 -8.20 23.05 -0.63
C GLN A 442 -8.35 23.24 0.88
N PRO A 443 -9.02 24.31 1.32
CA PRO A 443 -9.16 24.65 2.74
C PRO A 443 -9.94 23.60 3.55
N TRP A 444 -10.74 22.76 2.88
CA TRP A 444 -11.56 21.71 3.50
C TRP A 444 -10.94 20.31 3.41
N LEU A 445 -9.81 20.12 2.72
CA LEU A 445 -9.20 18.81 2.50
C LEU A 445 -8.61 18.22 3.79
N GLY A 446 -7.84 19.01 4.54
CA GLY A 446 -7.16 18.54 5.76
C GLY A 446 -6.17 17.39 5.51
N ALA A 447 -5.90 16.58 6.53
CA ALA A 447 -5.13 15.35 6.41
C ALA A 447 -6.06 14.20 6.00
N TYR A 448 -6.25 14.03 4.69
CA TYR A 448 -7.19 13.01 4.19
C TYR A 448 -6.56 11.62 4.14
N HIS A 449 -7.37 10.62 3.83
CA HIS A 449 -6.97 9.21 3.76
C HIS A 449 -5.61 9.03 3.08
N TRP A 450 -4.80 8.07 3.52
CA TRP A 450 -3.45 7.73 3.05
C TRP A 450 -2.38 8.82 3.09
N THR A 451 -2.68 10.10 3.33
CA THR A 451 -1.69 11.20 3.24
C THR A 451 -0.56 11.11 4.26
N ASP A 452 -0.76 10.38 5.36
CA ASP A 452 0.28 10.07 6.34
C ASP A 452 1.39 9.16 5.77
N LEU A 453 1.08 8.34 4.75
CA LEU A 453 2.09 7.56 4.03
C LEU A 453 3.14 8.43 3.34
N LEU A 454 2.78 9.63 2.86
CA LEU A 454 3.76 10.56 2.26
C LEU A 454 4.85 10.93 3.26
N MET A 455 4.48 11.04 4.54
CA MET A 455 5.38 11.35 5.65
C MET A 455 6.21 10.12 6.04
N ILE A 456 5.60 8.94 6.12
CA ILE A 456 6.28 7.69 6.50
C ILE A 456 7.30 7.27 5.43
N PHE A 457 6.91 7.25 4.15
CA PHE A 457 7.83 6.89 3.05
C PHE A 457 8.79 8.02 2.65
N GLY A 458 8.55 9.25 3.11
CA GLY A 458 9.36 10.41 2.76
C GLY A 458 9.18 10.88 1.32
N THR A 459 8.02 10.57 0.72
CA THR A 459 7.69 10.90 -0.67
C THR A 459 6.93 12.22 -0.81
N TYR A 460 6.71 12.94 0.29
CA TYR A 460 6.14 14.29 0.29
C TYR A 460 6.89 15.26 -0.64
N ALA A 461 8.19 15.05 -0.84
CA ALA A 461 9.01 15.83 -1.79
C ALA A 461 8.63 15.63 -3.27
N LYS A 462 7.82 14.62 -3.60
CA LYS A 462 7.29 14.39 -4.95
C LYS A 462 6.04 15.23 -5.22
N MET A 463 5.50 15.92 -4.21
CA MET A 463 4.30 16.74 -4.32
C MET A 463 4.66 18.09 -4.94
N VAL A 464 3.73 18.65 -5.72
CA VAL A 464 3.94 19.93 -6.40
C VAL A 464 3.53 21.07 -5.47
N GLY A 465 4.46 21.99 -5.20
CA GLY A 465 4.22 23.18 -4.39
C GLY A 465 5.35 23.45 -3.39
N ASP A 466 5.13 24.44 -2.53
CA ASP A 466 6.07 24.78 -1.47
C ASP A 466 6.04 23.71 -0.37
N ILE A 467 7.23 23.28 0.06
CA ILE A 467 7.43 22.29 1.13
C ILE A 467 7.98 23.03 2.36
N PRO A 468 7.16 23.37 3.36
CA PRO A 468 7.64 24.05 4.56
C PRO A 468 8.50 23.13 5.43
N GLN A 469 9.40 23.71 6.23
CA GLN A 469 10.24 22.95 7.17
C GLN A 469 9.42 22.06 8.13
N ALA A 470 8.23 22.51 8.53
CA ALA A 470 7.34 21.72 9.39
C ALA A 470 6.87 20.40 8.74
N GLU A 471 6.76 20.34 7.41
CA GLU A 471 6.44 19.10 6.67
C GLU A 471 7.63 18.13 6.69
N ILE A 472 8.83 18.67 6.44
CA ILE A 472 10.09 17.91 6.50
C ILE A 472 10.29 17.32 7.90
N ASP A 473 10.13 18.14 8.94
CA ASP A 473 10.29 17.73 10.33
C ASP A 473 9.25 16.68 10.73
N THR A 474 8.02 16.79 10.23
CA THR A 474 6.95 15.81 10.48
C THR A 474 7.25 14.47 9.82
N SER A 475 7.70 14.46 8.56
CA SER A 475 8.15 13.24 7.91
C SER A 475 9.32 12.59 8.64
N ALA A 476 10.33 13.38 9.03
CA ALA A 476 11.46 12.87 9.80
C ALA A 476 11.01 12.23 11.14
N ALA A 477 10.11 12.90 11.87
CA ALA A 477 9.57 12.38 13.12
C ALA A 477 8.78 11.08 12.91
N MET A 478 7.87 11.02 11.94
CA MET A 478 7.09 9.80 11.66
C MET A 478 8.01 8.63 11.26
N GLN A 479 9.04 8.89 10.45
CA GLN A 479 10.04 7.90 10.09
C GLN A 479 10.81 7.35 11.29
N ASP A 480 11.21 8.22 12.23
CA ASP A 480 11.92 7.82 13.44
C ASP A 480 11.04 6.96 14.35
N TYR A 481 9.76 7.32 14.50
CA TYR A 481 8.82 6.54 15.29
C TYR A 481 8.55 5.15 14.68
N PHE A 482 8.40 5.05 13.36
CA PHE A 482 8.23 3.78 12.68
C PHE A 482 9.50 2.91 12.75
N VAL A 483 10.69 3.49 12.58
CA VAL A 483 11.98 2.75 12.74
C VAL A 483 12.15 2.27 14.18
N ALA A 484 11.81 3.09 15.17
CA ALA A 484 11.86 2.69 16.57
C ALA A 484 10.88 1.53 16.86
N PHE A 485 9.64 1.59 16.35
CA PHE A 485 8.67 0.50 16.49
C PHE A 485 9.13 -0.78 15.78
N LEU A 486 9.69 -0.65 14.58
CA LEU A 486 10.30 -1.75 13.82
C LEU A 486 11.41 -2.43 14.60
N LYS A 487 12.25 -1.69 15.33
CA LYS A 487 13.34 -2.26 16.13
C LYS A 487 12.82 -2.86 17.43
N GLU A 488 11.93 -2.17 18.14
CA GLU A 488 11.67 -2.42 19.56
C GLU A 488 10.29 -3.01 19.88
N GLY A 489 9.32 -2.91 18.97
CA GLY A 489 7.95 -3.36 19.18
C GLY A 489 7.33 -2.72 20.42
N ALA A 490 6.94 -3.55 21.39
CA ALA A 490 6.27 -3.10 22.62
C ALA A 490 7.15 -2.17 23.48
N ASN A 491 8.47 -2.17 23.29
CA ASN A 491 9.41 -1.37 24.08
C ASN A 491 9.68 0.03 23.50
N VAL A 492 9.04 0.40 22.38
CA VAL A 492 9.26 1.64 21.61
C VAL A 492 9.16 2.94 22.44
N ALA A 493 8.41 2.90 23.55
CA ALA A 493 8.29 4.03 24.47
C ALA A 493 9.65 4.47 25.04
N SER A 494 10.62 3.55 25.16
CA SER A 494 11.94 3.81 25.73
C SER A 494 12.79 4.73 24.84
N SER A 495 12.61 4.64 23.52
CA SER A 495 13.45 5.36 22.55
C SER A 495 12.79 6.63 22.02
N VAL A 496 11.49 6.59 21.73
CA VAL A 496 10.78 7.72 21.11
C VAL A 496 9.59 8.20 21.94
N GLY A 497 9.35 7.62 23.12
CA GLY A 497 8.26 8.05 23.99
C GLY A 497 6.86 7.73 23.47
N TRP A 498 6.71 6.82 22.50
CA TRP A 498 5.40 6.39 21.99
C TRP A 498 4.71 5.48 23.02
N PRO A 499 3.64 5.94 23.70
CA PRO A 499 3.02 5.17 24.78
C PRO A 499 2.15 4.04 24.25
N VAL A 500 2.09 2.94 25.00
CA VAL A 500 1.03 1.93 24.83
C VAL A 500 -0.31 2.58 25.15
N PHE A 501 -1.28 2.46 24.24
CA PHE A 501 -2.62 2.96 24.44
C PHE A 501 -3.35 2.14 25.51
N GLN A 502 -3.98 2.83 26.46
CA GLN A 502 -4.77 2.23 27.55
C GLN A 502 -6.09 3.00 27.67
N HIS A 503 -7.19 2.42 27.23
CA HIS A 503 -8.46 3.16 27.14
C HIS A 503 -9.05 3.53 28.52
N GLN A 504 -8.70 2.78 29.57
CA GLN A 504 -9.05 3.09 30.97
C GLN A 504 -7.94 3.82 31.71
N GLY A 505 -6.84 4.13 31.03
CA GLY A 505 -5.72 4.89 31.59
C GLY A 505 -6.06 6.36 31.82
N LYS A 506 -5.08 7.11 32.34
CA LYS A 506 -5.22 8.56 32.56
C LYS A 506 -5.65 9.26 31.26
N ASN A 507 -6.68 10.11 31.36
CA ASN A 507 -7.26 10.85 30.23
C ASN A 507 -7.71 9.95 29.05
N ASN A 508 -8.15 8.73 29.34
CA ASN A 508 -8.62 7.72 28.38
C ASN A 508 -7.52 7.21 27.43
N GLY A 509 -6.26 7.28 27.86
CA GLY A 509 -5.10 6.83 27.10
C GLY A 509 -4.36 7.97 26.39
N SER A 510 -3.14 7.66 25.93
CA SER A 510 -2.27 8.60 25.23
C SER A 510 -2.10 8.19 23.77
N ILE A 511 -2.08 9.18 22.88
CA ILE A 511 -2.02 9.02 21.43
C ILE A 511 -0.99 10.03 20.91
N ILE A 512 -0.18 9.64 19.92
CA ILE A 512 0.72 10.59 19.27
C ILE A 512 -0.05 11.32 18.17
N GLU A 513 -0.04 12.65 18.18
CA GLU A 513 -0.54 13.46 17.08
C GLU A 513 0.64 13.98 16.26
N PHE A 514 0.63 13.69 14.95
CA PHE A 514 1.67 14.12 14.00
C PHE A 514 1.16 15.23 13.08
N GLY A 515 2.05 16.16 12.71
CA GLY A 515 1.77 17.21 11.73
C GLY A 515 0.96 18.40 12.26
N ALA A 516 0.81 18.52 13.59
CA ALA A 516 0.13 19.64 14.21
C ALA A 516 0.95 20.95 14.05
N ARG A 517 0.28 22.10 14.00
CA ARG A 517 0.96 23.40 13.87
C ARG A 517 2.00 23.60 14.98
N GLY A 518 3.25 23.82 14.58
CA GLY A 518 4.37 24.06 15.49
C GLY A 518 4.92 22.83 16.20
N SER A 519 4.45 21.61 15.90
CA SER A 519 4.94 20.38 16.51
C SER A 519 4.91 19.20 15.53
N PRO A 520 6.06 18.64 15.12
CA PRO A 520 6.11 17.45 14.27
C PRO A 520 5.39 16.24 14.88
N ALA A 521 5.53 16.07 16.19
CA ALA A 521 4.85 15.07 17.01
C ALA A 521 4.50 15.68 18.37
N ARG A 522 3.31 15.38 18.93
CA ARG A 522 2.94 15.73 20.31
C ARG A 522 2.02 14.68 20.93
N ASN A 523 2.02 14.60 22.25
CA ASN A 523 1.07 13.74 22.97
C ASN A 523 -0.30 14.41 23.05
N VAL A 524 -1.33 13.69 22.61
CA VAL A 524 -2.74 14.01 22.86
C VAL A 524 -3.39 12.87 23.66
N THR A 525 -4.64 13.06 24.08
CA THR A 525 -5.35 12.14 24.95
C THR A 525 -6.52 11.47 24.24
N GLY A 526 -6.92 10.28 24.69
CA GLY A 526 -8.18 9.67 24.25
C GLY A 526 -9.37 10.57 24.59
N GLY A 527 -9.31 11.35 25.68
CA GLY A 527 -10.33 12.37 25.97
C GLY A 527 -10.46 13.45 24.89
N TYR A 528 -9.37 13.81 24.20
CA TYR A 528 -9.40 14.75 23.08
C TYR A 528 -9.99 14.10 21.82
N LEU A 529 -9.49 12.91 21.45
CA LEU A 529 -9.81 12.30 20.14
C LEU A 529 -11.07 11.42 20.18
N ASP A 530 -11.22 10.60 21.22
CA ASP A 530 -12.19 9.50 21.29
C ASP A 530 -13.53 9.89 21.94
N THR A 531 -13.63 11.07 22.58
CA THR A 531 -14.88 11.49 23.27
C THR A 531 -16.08 11.54 22.33
N SER A 532 -15.87 11.94 21.08
CA SER A 532 -16.92 11.99 20.04
C SER A 532 -17.52 10.61 19.71
N CYS A 533 -16.83 9.51 20.03
CA CYS A 533 -17.34 8.14 19.86
C CYS A 533 -18.42 7.77 20.86
N TYR A 534 -18.49 8.45 22.00
CA TYR A 534 -19.47 8.19 23.06
C TYR A 534 -20.52 9.30 23.17
N SER A 535 -20.18 10.50 22.72
CA SER A 535 -21.05 11.68 22.78
C SER A 535 -21.10 12.36 21.42
N PRO A 536 -22.12 12.06 20.59
CA PRO A 536 -22.24 12.62 19.24
C PRO A 536 -22.33 14.16 19.18
N SER A 537 -22.63 14.81 20.32
CA SER A 537 -22.63 16.27 20.48
C SER A 537 -21.22 16.89 20.50
N VAL A 538 -20.18 16.09 20.75
CA VAL A 538 -18.79 16.52 20.71
C VAL A 538 -18.27 16.38 19.29
N SER A 539 -17.85 17.48 18.68
CA SER A 539 -17.29 17.46 17.32
C SER A 539 -15.96 16.70 17.30
N PHE A 540 -15.77 15.88 16.28
CA PHE A 540 -14.48 15.26 15.99
C PHE A 540 -13.48 16.33 15.49
N PRO A 541 -12.21 16.30 15.92
CA PRO A 541 -11.22 17.29 15.50
C PRO A 541 -10.69 16.99 14.09
N ILE A 542 -11.18 17.71 13.09
CA ILE A 542 -10.73 17.54 11.68
C ILE A 542 -9.64 18.54 11.24
N PHE A 543 -9.46 19.64 11.99
CA PHE A 543 -8.43 20.66 11.76
C PHE A 543 -7.73 21.00 13.08
N SER A 544 -6.40 21.12 13.05
CA SER A 544 -5.55 21.41 14.21
C SER A 544 -5.05 22.86 14.26
#